data_AF-A0A925QSE4-F1
#
_entry.id   AF-A0A925QSE4-F1
#
_cell.length_a   1.000
_cell.length_b   1.000
_cell.length_c   1.000
_cell.angle_alpha   90.00
_cell.angle_beta   90.00
_cell.angle_gamma   90.00
#
_symmetry.space_group_name_H-M   'P 1'
#
loop_
_entity.id
_entity.type
_entity.pdbx_description
1 polymer ?
#
loop_
_entity_poly.entity_id
_entity_poly.type
_entity_poly.pdbx_seq_one_letter_code
_entity_poly.pdbx_strand_id
1 'polypeptide(L)'
;MQQFVDELLAKHPFDRQRIERWLSNARYSAAVERYMQPPIAFGQRNWLEYRARYLDEPRIQSGAAFVRNHQAAMQRAHEKFGVPPEIIAAIIGVETYF
;
A
#
# COMPACT_ATOMS: atom_id res chain seq x y z
N MET A 1 -8.96 -23.87 4.77
CA MET A 1 -7.49 -23.90 5.01
C MET A 1 -6.82 -25.01 4.23
N GLN A 2 -7.18 -26.29 4.43
CA GLN A 2 -6.53 -27.42 3.75
C GLN A 2 -6.61 -27.35 2.22
N GLN A 3 -7.80 -27.05 1.68
CA GLN A 3 -7.97 -26.84 0.24
C GLN A 3 -7.01 -25.77 -0.33
N PHE A 4 -6.83 -24.65 0.37
CA PHE A 4 -5.89 -23.60 -0.05
C PHE A 4 -4.43 -24.08 -0.04
N VAL A 5 -4.03 -24.86 0.97
CA VAL A 5 -2.69 -25.46 1.04
C VAL A 5 -2.46 -26.40 -0.15
N ASP A 6 -3.43 -27.26 -0.45
CA ASP A 6 -3.34 -28.19 -1.58
C ASP A 6 -3.24 -27.45 -2.92
N GLU A 7 -4.05 -26.42 -3.14
CA GLU A 7 -4.00 -25.57 -4.33
C GLU A 7 -2.66 -24.82 -4.46
N LEU A 8 -2.13 -24.32 -3.34
CA LEU A 8 -0.84 -23.61 -3.32
C LEU A 8 0.31 -24.54 -3.68
N LEU A 9 0.32 -25.76 -3.15
CA LEU A 9 1.35 -26.77 -3.40
C LEU A 9 1.28 -27.37 -4.81
N ALA A 10 0.09 -27.42 -5.40
CA ALA A 10 -0.07 -27.82 -6.80
C ALA A 10 0.55 -26.80 -7.78
N LYS A 11 0.57 -25.51 -7.41
CA LYS A 11 1.05 -24.42 -8.27
C LYS A 11 2.51 -24.03 -7.99
N HIS A 12 2.99 -24.25 -6.77
CA HIS A 12 4.28 -23.75 -6.32
C HIS A 12 5.00 -24.80 -5.45
N PRO A 13 6.33 -24.92 -5.57
CA PRO A 13 7.11 -25.92 -4.82
C PRO A 13 7.40 -25.46 -3.39
N PHE A 14 6.37 -25.26 -2.58
CA PHE A 14 6.53 -24.99 -1.15
C PHE A 14 6.60 -26.28 -0.34
N ASP A 15 7.22 -26.21 0.83
CA ASP A 15 7.15 -27.29 1.83
C ASP A 15 5.80 -27.20 2.58
N ARG A 16 5.05 -28.31 2.57
CA ARG A 16 3.71 -28.37 3.20
C ARG A 16 3.78 -28.02 4.69
N GLN A 17 4.68 -28.66 5.42
CA GLN A 17 4.77 -28.50 6.87
C GLN A 17 5.08 -27.05 7.26
N ARG A 18 5.89 -26.36 6.47
CA ARG A 18 6.19 -24.94 6.63
C ARG A 18 4.96 -24.05 6.41
N ILE A 19 4.17 -24.29 5.36
CA ILE A 19 2.94 -23.52 5.10
C ILE A 19 1.93 -23.74 6.23
N GLU A 20 1.71 -24.99 6.62
CA GLU A 20 0.77 -25.32 7.69
C GLU A 20 1.17 -24.67 9.02
N ARG A 21 2.47 -24.63 9.34
CA ARG A 21 2.99 -23.93 10.53
C ARG A 21 2.79 -22.41 10.48
N TRP A 22 2.88 -21.77 9.32
CA TRP A 22 2.57 -20.35 9.21
C TRP A 22 1.08 -20.10 9.40
N LEU A 23 0.24 -20.91 8.74
CA LEU A 23 -1.21 -20.79 8.81
C LEU A 23 -1.77 -21.16 10.19
N SER A 24 -1.12 -22.03 10.95
CA SER A 24 -1.53 -22.36 12.32
C SER A 24 -1.43 -21.18 13.28
N ASN A 25 -0.60 -20.19 12.96
CA ASN A 25 -0.47 -18.95 13.73
C ASN A 25 -1.40 -17.83 13.23
N ALA A 26 -2.07 -18.03 12.11
CA ALA A 26 -3.01 -17.04 11.58
C ALA A 26 -4.21 -16.92 12.51
N ARG A 27 -4.66 -15.68 12.73
CA ARG A 27 -5.82 -15.38 13.55
C ARG A 27 -6.86 -14.68 12.71
N TYR A 28 -8.12 -15.06 12.94
CA TYR A 28 -9.24 -14.33 12.39
C TYR A 28 -9.25 -12.88 12.92
N SER A 29 -9.52 -11.93 12.02
CA SER A 29 -9.67 -10.51 12.38
C SER A 29 -11.05 -10.02 11.97
N ALA A 30 -11.95 -9.89 12.93
CA ALA A 30 -13.27 -9.30 12.72
C ALA A 30 -13.18 -7.85 12.21
N ALA A 31 -12.11 -7.13 12.56
CA ALA A 31 -11.87 -5.79 12.03
C ALA A 31 -11.59 -5.82 10.52
N VAL A 32 -10.74 -6.75 10.05
CA VAL A 32 -10.44 -6.91 8.62
C VAL A 32 -11.68 -7.35 7.86
N GLU A 33 -12.42 -8.34 8.35
CA GLU A 33 -13.69 -8.77 7.74
C GLU A 33 -14.63 -7.56 7.57
N ARG A 34 -14.82 -6.78 8.64
CA ARG A 34 -15.69 -5.61 8.61
C ARG A 34 -15.23 -4.55 7.61
N TYR A 35 -13.93 -4.27 7.52
CA TYR A 35 -13.39 -3.27 6.59
C TYR A 35 -13.40 -3.73 5.12
N MET A 36 -13.41 -5.04 4.87
CA MET A 36 -13.53 -5.61 3.52
C MET A 36 -14.97 -5.64 3.01
N GLN A 37 -15.97 -5.43 3.87
CA GLN A 37 -17.35 -5.30 3.42
C GLN A 37 -17.48 -4.09 2.49
N PRO A 38 -18.31 -4.17 1.43
CA PRO A 38 -18.56 -3.04 0.55
C PRO A 38 -18.97 -1.82 1.36
N PRO A 39 -18.40 -0.63 1.09
CA PRO A 39 -18.84 0.57 1.77
C PRO A 39 -20.31 0.80 1.46
N ILE A 40 -21.08 1.19 2.48
CA ILE A 40 -22.41 1.73 2.26
C ILE A 40 -22.23 2.98 1.38
N ALA A 41 -22.94 3.06 0.26
CA ALA A 41 -22.79 4.17 -0.68
C ALA A 41 -23.16 5.48 0.03
N PHE A 42 -22.17 6.27 0.44
CA PHE A 42 -22.37 7.58 1.04
C PHE A 42 -22.18 8.67 -0.01
N GLY A 43 -23.26 9.39 -0.29
CA GLY A 43 -23.27 10.74 -0.89
C GLY A 43 -22.61 10.91 -2.26
N GLN A 44 -22.71 12.12 -2.80
CA GLN A 44 -21.93 12.50 -3.98
C GLN A 44 -20.48 12.75 -3.58
N ARG A 45 -19.52 12.29 -4.40
CA ARG A 45 -18.10 12.52 -4.17
C ARG A 45 -17.78 14.01 -4.35
N ASN A 46 -17.32 14.68 -3.31
CA ASN A 46 -16.85 16.06 -3.36
C ASN A 46 -15.32 16.11 -3.56
N TRP A 47 -14.88 16.62 -4.71
CA TRP A 47 -13.45 16.73 -5.02
C TRP A 47 -12.70 17.66 -4.06
N LEU A 48 -13.30 18.77 -3.64
CA LEU A 48 -12.65 19.74 -2.75
C LEU A 48 -12.36 19.12 -1.38
N GLU A 49 -13.32 18.38 -0.83
CA GLU A 49 -13.15 17.67 0.44
C GLU A 49 -12.14 16.52 0.34
N TYR A 50 -12.13 15.78 -0.77
CA TYR A 50 -11.15 14.72 -0.98
C TYR A 50 -9.73 15.30 -1.09
N ARG A 51 -9.56 16.33 -1.92
CA ARG A 51 -8.30 17.04 -2.14
C ARG A 51 -7.71 17.58 -0.82
N ALA A 52 -8.55 18.14 0.04
CA ALA A 52 -8.13 18.73 1.31
C ALA A 52 -7.50 17.72 2.30
N ARG A 53 -7.72 16.40 2.13
CA ARG A 53 -7.11 15.36 2.97
C ARG A 53 -5.63 15.09 2.65
N TYR A 54 -5.20 15.49 1.46
CA TYR A 54 -3.86 15.17 0.93
C TYR A 54 -3.06 16.42 0.56
N LEU A 55 -3.71 17.51 0.14
CA LEU A 55 -3.03 18.76 -0.18
C LEU A 55 -3.12 19.73 0.99
N ASP A 56 -2.26 19.46 1.98
CA ASP A 56 -2.04 20.27 3.17
C ASP A 56 -0.55 20.66 3.29
N GLU A 57 -0.29 21.76 4.00
CA GLU A 57 1.05 22.32 4.15
C GLU A 57 2.04 21.33 4.81
N PRO A 58 1.70 20.64 5.92
CA PRO A 58 2.57 19.62 6.51
C PRO A 58 3.00 18.52 5.54
N ARG A 59 2.09 17.99 4.71
CA ARG A 59 2.40 16.94 3.75
C ARG A 59 3.27 17.45 2.61
N ILE A 60 3.02 18.67 2.12
CA ILE A 60 3.85 19.30 1.08
C ILE A 60 5.30 19.44 1.58
N GLN A 61 5.48 19.94 2.80
CA GLN A 61 6.81 20.11 3.38
C GLN A 61 7.51 18.76 3.62
N SER A 62 6.78 17.76 4.10
CA SER A 62 7.28 16.41 4.30
C SER A 62 7.71 15.77 2.97
N GLY A 63 6.93 15.95 1.90
CA GLY A 63 7.27 15.44 0.57
C GLY A 63 8.47 16.12 -0.04
N ALA A 64 8.58 17.45 0.10
CA ALA A 64 9.77 18.17 -0.33
C ALA A 64 11.01 17.73 0.43
N ALA A 65 10.90 17.49 1.75
CA ALA A 65 11.99 16.95 2.56
C ALA A 65 12.36 15.52 2.13
N PHE A 66 11.37 14.66 1.86
CA PHE A 66 11.60 13.30 1.39
C PHE A 66 12.38 13.26 0.08
N VAL A 67 12.00 14.09 -0.91
CA VAL A 67 12.74 14.18 -2.18
C VAL A 67 14.18 14.64 -1.95
N ARG A 68 14.41 15.64 -1.10
CA ARG A 68 15.78 16.12 -0.77
C ARG A 68 16.60 15.03 -0.08
N ASN A 69 16.04 14.36 0.92
CA ASN A 69 16.73 13.33 1.69
C ASN A 69 17.06 12.08 0.86
N HIS A 70 16.27 11.82 -0.19
CA HIS A 70 16.43 10.67 -1.08
C HIS A 70 16.83 11.05 -2.51
N GLN A 71 17.47 12.21 -2.71
CA GLN A 71 17.77 12.77 -4.03
C GLN A 71 18.47 11.76 -4.96
N ALA A 72 19.47 11.04 -4.45
CA ALA A 72 20.19 10.04 -5.25
C ALA A 72 19.30 8.88 -5.71
N ALA A 73 18.34 8.45 -4.89
CA ALA A 73 17.37 7.42 -5.29
C ALA A 73 16.35 7.96 -6.29
N MET A 74 15.86 9.18 -6.08
CA MET A 74 14.93 9.86 -6.98
C MET A 74 15.54 10.06 -8.36
N GLN A 75 16.80 10.52 -8.42
CA GLN A 75 17.52 10.72 -9.68
C GLN A 75 17.69 9.40 -10.44
N ARG A 76 18.13 8.33 -9.77
CA ARG A 76 18.24 7.01 -10.40
C ARG A 76 16.91 6.50 -10.92
N ALA A 77 15.83 6.69 -10.17
CA ALA A 77 14.49 6.28 -10.59
C ALA A 77 14.03 7.07 -11.82
N HIS A 78 14.29 8.38 -11.83
CA HIS A 78 14.02 9.24 -12.98
C HIS A 78 14.82 8.81 -14.22
N GLU A 79 16.13 8.61 -14.10
CA GLU A 79 16.98 8.19 -15.22
C GLU A 79 16.59 6.82 -15.78
N LYS A 80 16.23 5.88 -14.90
CA LYS A 80 15.92 4.50 -15.30
C LYS A 80 14.51 4.34 -15.85
N PHE A 81 13.52 5.05 -15.28
CA PHE A 81 12.10 4.82 -15.54
C PHE A 81 11.37 6.03 -16.12
N GLY A 82 12.02 7.19 -16.20
CA GLY A 82 11.40 8.43 -16.71
C GLY A 82 10.37 9.06 -15.77
N VAL A 83 10.23 8.56 -14.54
CA VAL A 83 9.23 9.04 -13.59
C VAL A 83 9.78 10.25 -12.82
N PRO A 84 9.10 11.41 -12.80
CA PRO A 84 9.54 12.57 -12.04
C PRO A 84 9.55 12.30 -10.53
N PRO A 85 10.54 12.83 -9.78
CA PRO A 85 10.63 12.66 -8.32
C PRO A 85 9.35 13.06 -7.56
N GLU A 86 8.68 14.12 -7.99
CA GLU A 86 7.44 14.62 -7.38
C GLU A 86 6.27 13.64 -7.52
N ILE A 87 6.22 12.84 -8.59
CA ILE A 87 5.20 11.81 -8.77
C ILE A 87 5.44 10.64 -7.82
N ILE A 88 6.69 10.21 -7.68
CA ILE A 88 7.08 9.15 -6.74
C ILE A 88 6.75 9.60 -5.31
N ALA A 89 7.13 10.83 -4.96
CA ALA A 89 6.83 11.41 -3.66
C ALA A 89 5.33 11.56 -3.43
N ALA A 90 4.54 11.96 -4.43
CA ALA A 90 3.09 12.08 -4.29
C ALA A 90 2.43 10.73 -3.96
N ILE A 91 2.83 9.64 -4.61
CA ILE A 91 2.29 8.29 -4.31
C ILE A 91 2.63 7.87 -2.88
N ILE A 92 3.91 7.96 -2.48
CA ILE A 92 4.34 7.62 -1.12
C ILE A 92 3.61 8.48 -0.09
N GLY A 93 3.49 9.78 -0.37
CA GLY A 93 2.79 10.74 0.47
C GLY A 93 1.32 10.39 0.66
N VAL A 94 0.61 9.96 -0.38
CA VAL A 94 -0.80 9.55 -0.30
C VAL A 94 -0.98 8.24 0.48
N GLU A 95 -0.11 7.26 0.25
CA GLU A 95 -0.24 5.91 0.81
C GLU A 95 0.19 5.82 2.28
N THR A 96 1.29 6.48 2.67
CA THR A 96 1.91 6.26 3.99
C THR A 96 2.31 7.53 4.76
N TYR A 97 2.13 8.72 4.19
CA TYR A 97 2.61 9.98 4.80
C TYR A 97 4.15 10.00 4.99
N PHE A 98 4.93 9.56 4.00
CA PHE A 98 6.40 9.57 4.00
C PHE A 98 7.07 8.78 5.15
#